data_AF-A0A5B8U643-F1
#
_entry.id   AF-A0A5B8U643-F1
#
_cell.length_a   1.000
_cell.length_b   1.000
_cell.length_c   1.000
_cell.angle_alpha   90.00
_cell.angle_beta   90.00
_cell.angle_gamma   90.00
#
_symmetry.space_group_name_H-M   'P 1'
#
loop_
_entity.id
_entity.type
_entity.pdbx_description
1 polymer ?
#
loop_
_entity_poly.entity_id
_entity_poly.type
_entity_poly.pdbx_seq_one_letter_code
_entity_poly.pdbx_strand_id
1 'polypeptide(L)'
;MFNALRSDELLVGVGRMLRMAADLQGPPEDYERSVLLSAFSVTRLLASEQRAAPALLASTQAGLDDVLAADLRPAVSEARRRIAAAADGVEVGDVLVDLLAELPAQDPTRTAVHGVLRRMVDEEVAALARSPEEDEA
;
A
#
# COMPACT_ATOMS: atom_id res chain seq x y z
N MET A 1 -8.22 -22.10 -7.33
CA MET A 1 -7.07 -21.18 -7.35
C MET A 1 -7.66 -19.79 -7.49
N PHE A 2 -7.71 -19.01 -6.40
CA PHE A 2 -8.22 -17.64 -6.44
C PHE A 2 -7.09 -16.77 -7.01
N ASN A 3 -7.22 -16.31 -8.25
CA ASN A 3 -6.35 -15.24 -8.73
C ASN A 3 -6.75 -14.00 -7.95
N ALA A 4 -5.90 -13.57 -7.01
CA ALA A 4 -6.08 -12.30 -6.33
C ALA A 4 -6.03 -11.20 -7.40
N LEU A 5 -7.15 -10.52 -7.61
CA LEU A 5 -7.21 -9.38 -8.50
C LEU A 5 -6.32 -8.28 -7.93
N ARG A 6 -5.54 -7.63 -8.80
CA ARG A 6 -4.83 -6.41 -8.43
C ARG A 6 -5.84 -5.29 -8.13
N SER A 7 -5.47 -4.31 -7.32
CA SER A 7 -6.38 -3.22 -6.92
C SER A 7 -6.97 -2.45 -8.11
N ASP A 8 -6.22 -2.31 -9.21
CA ASP A 8 -6.68 -1.72 -10.47
C ASP A 8 -7.72 -2.60 -11.19
N GLU A 9 -7.51 -3.90 -11.25
CA GLU A 9 -8.47 -4.85 -11.82
C GLU A 9 -9.77 -4.88 -10.99
N LEU A 10 -9.63 -4.75 -9.67
CA LEU A 10 -10.74 -4.72 -8.71
C LEU A 10 -11.57 -3.43 -8.85
N LEU A 11 -10.93 -2.27 -9.03
CA LEU A 11 -11.59 -0.99 -9.36
C LEU A 11 -12.37 -1.08 -10.68
N VAL A 12 -11.77 -1.65 -11.73
CA VAL A 12 -12.44 -1.82 -13.03
C VAL A 12 -13.65 -2.75 -12.90
N GLY A 13 -13.50 -3.85 -12.15
CA GLY A 13 -14.58 -4.79 -11.86
C GLY A 13 -15.75 -4.13 -11.13
N VAL A 14 -15.46 -3.36 -10.08
CA VAL A 14 -16.48 -2.60 -9.34
C VAL A 14 -17.16 -1.56 -10.22
N GLY A 15 -16.39 -0.81 -11.02
CA GLY A 15 -16.95 0.19 -11.94
C GLY A 15 -17.91 -0.41 -12.98
N ARG A 16 -17.61 -1.62 -13.50
CA ARG A 16 -18.50 -2.34 -14.42
C ARG A 16 -19.79 -2.77 -13.72
N MET A 17 -19.68 -3.29 -12.51
CA MET A 17 -20.81 -3.74 -11.71
C MET A 17 -21.76 -2.57 -11.36
N LEU A 18 -21.22 -1.44 -10.94
CA LEU A 18 -22.01 -0.24 -10.63
C LEU A 18 -22.74 0.29 -11.86
N ARG A 19 -22.13 0.22 -13.05
CA ARG A 19 -22.82 0.56 -14.32
C ARG A 19 -23.96 -0.41 -14.62
N MET A 20 -23.72 -1.72 -14.50
CA MET A 20 -24.76 -2.74 -14.70
C MET A 20 -25.94 -2.52 -13.74
N ALA A 21 -25.66 -2.14 -12.49
CA ALA A 21 -26.70 -1.84 -11.52
C ALA A 21 -27.46 -0.53 -11.80
N ALA A 22 -26.80 0.48 -12.38
CA ALA A 22 -27.46 1.70 -12.82
C ALA A 22 -28.44 1.47 -13.98
N ASP A 23 -28.21 0.44 -14.79
CA ASP A 23 -29.06 0.05 -15.91
C ASP A 23 -30.23 -0.89 -15.51
N LEU A 24 -30.29 -1.33 -14.24
CA LEU A 24 -31.37 -2.19 -13.75
C LEU A 24 -32.72 -1.45 -13.79
N GLN A 25 -33.74 -2.12 -14.32
CA GLN A 25 -35.12 -1.62 -14.25
C GLN A 25 -35.84 -2.23 -13.06
N GLY A 26 -36.11 -1.40 -12.05
CA GLY A 26 -36.79 -1.79 -10.82
C GLY A 26 -35.83 -1.92 -9.63
N PRO A 27 -36.37 -2.20 -8.44
CA PRO A 27 -35.54 -2.35 -7.24
C PRO A 27 -34.69 -3.62 -7.34
N PRO A 28 -33.42 -3.59 -6.90
CA PRO A 28 -32.55 -4.76 -6.94
C PRO A 28 -33.04 -5.85 -6.00
N GLU A 29 -32.92 -7.10 -6.45
CA GLU A 29 -33.16 -8.30 -5.65
C GLU A 29 -32.17 -8.40 -4.48
N ASP A 30 -32.46 -9.22 -3.48
CA ASP A 30 -31.64 -9.30 -2.26
C ASP A 30 -30.18 -9.73 -2.53
N TYR A 31 -29.97 -10.60 -3.52
CA TYR A 31 -28.63 -10.97 -3.97
C TYR A 31 -27.88 -9.78 -4.60
N GLU A 32 -28.53 -9.07 -5.53
CA GLU A 32 -27.96 -7.90 -6.21
C GLU A 32 -27.66 -6.77 -5.21
N ARG A 33 -28.55 -6.55 -4.25
CA ARG A 33 -28.35 -5.61 -3.15
C ARG A 33 -27.12 -6.00 -2.32
N SER A 34 -26.96 -7.27 -1.98
CA SER A 34 -25.79 -7.76 -1.23
C SER A 34 -24.49 -7.54 -2.00
N VAL A 35 -24.50 -7.84 -3.30
CA VAL A 35 -23.36 -7.62 -4.21
C VAL A 35 -23.00 -6.13 -4.30
N LEU A 36 -24.00 -5.25 -4.41
CA LEU A 36 -23.79 -3.79 -4.45
C LEU A 36 -23.24 -3.23 -3.14
N LEU A 37 -23.73 -3.72 -1.99
CA LEU A 37 -23.20 -3.32 -0.69
C LEU A 37 -21.75 -3.78 -0.50
N SER A 38 -21.41 -4.99 -0.95
CA SER A 38 -20.04 -5.48 -0.99
C SER A 38 -19.14 -4.60 -1.87
N ALA A 39 -19.60 -4.26 -3.08
CA ALA A 39 -18.88 -3.38 -4.00
C ALA A 39 -18.64 -1.99 -3.41
N PHE A 40 -19.64 -1.41 -2.75
CA PHE A 40 -19.53 -0.14 -2.06
C PHE A 40 -18.50 -0.20 -0.92
N SER A 41 -18.54 -1.26 -0.12
CA SER A 41 -17.60 -1.48 1.00
C SER A 41 -16.16 -1.59 0.50
N VAL A 42 -15.96 -2.34 -0.58
CA VAL A 42 -14.67 -2.47 -1.27
C VAL A 42 -14.18 -1.14 -1.83
N THR A 43 -15.07 -0.35 -2.45
CA THR A 43 -14.70 0.96 -3.00
C THR A 43 -14.25 1.92 -1.89
N ARG A 44 -14.94 1.90 -0.74
CA ARG A 44 -14.54 2.70 0.43
C ARG A 44 -13.18 2.29 0.98
N LEU A 45 -12.90 0.99 1.03
CA LEU A 45 -11.60 0.48 1.47
C LEU A 45 -10.48 0.95 0.52
N LEU A 46 -10.66 0.76 -0.78
CA LEU A 46 -9.72 1.21 -1.81
C LEU A 46 -9.50 2.73 -1.78
N ALA A 47 -10.56 3.50 -1.57
CA ALA A 47 -10.44 4.95 -1.41
C ALA A 47 -9.65 5.33 -0.15
N SER A 48 -9.77 4.55 0.94
CA SER A 48 -8.96 4.75 2.14
C SER A 48 -7.48 4.42 1.90
N GLU A 49 -7.19 3.30 1.23
CA GLU A 49 -5.83 2.92 0.82
C GLU A 49 -5.17 4.03 -0.02
N GLN A 50 -5.88 4.51 -1.05
CA GLN A 50 -5.37 5.56 -1.94
C GLN A 50 -5.12 6.89 -1.21
N ARG A 51 -5.96 7.26 -0.23
CA ARG A 51 -5.76 8.46 0.58
C ARG A 51 -4.55 8.34 1.51
N ALA A 52 -4.32 7.17 2.10
CA ALA A 52 -3.21 6.94 3.01
C ALA A 52 -1.85 6.76 2.30
N ALA A 53 -1.86 6.31 1.05
CA ALA A 53 -0.64 5.92 0.32
C ALA A 53 0.47 6.99 0.29
N PRO A 54 0.22 8.29 0.01
CA PRO A 54 1.28 9.29 0.00
C PRO A 54 1.94 9.49 1.36
N ALA A 55 1.15 9.47 2.45
CA ALA A 55 1.65 9.63 3.81
C ALA A 55 2.46 8.41 4.27
N LEU A 56 1.99 7.20 3.94
CA LEU A 56 2.69 5.95 4.21
C LEU A 56 4.02 5.87 3.45
N LEU A 57 4.03 6.27 2.18
CA LEU A 57 5.26 6.35 1.38
C LEU A 57 6.27 7.32 2.01
N ALA A 58 5.83 8.54 2.35
CA ALA A 58 6.70 9.54 2.96
C ALA A 58 7.25 9.09 4.32
N SER A 59 6.41 8.50 5.18
CA SER A 59 6.82 7.91 6.47
C SER A 59 7.86 6.81 6.28
N THR A 60 7.62 5.91 5.32
CA THR A 60 8.52 4.80 5.02
C THR A 60 9.86 5.30 4.48
N GLN A 61 9.85 6.24 3.53
CA GLN A 61 11.06 6.84 2.99
C GLN A 61 11.89 7.53 4.09
N ALA A 62 11.25 8.27 5.00
CA ALA A 62 11.93 8.89 6.13
C ALA A 62 12.53 7.85 7.09
N GLY A 63 11.76 6.82 7.45
CA GLY A 63 12.24 5.74 8.31
C GLY A 63 13.40 4.96 7.70
N LEU A 64 13.40 4.78 6.38
CA LEU A 64 14.51 4.17 5.63
C LEU A 64 15.73 5.11 5.58
N ASP A 65 15.53 6.40 5.34
CA ASP A 65 16.61 7.39 5.33
C ASP A 65 17.38 7.37 6.66
N ASP A 66 16.65 7.38 7.78
CA ASP A 66 17.23 7.37 9.13
C ASP A 66 18.11 6.13 9.38
N VAL A 67 17.63 4.93 9.00
CA VAL A 67 18.39 3.69 9.24
C VAL A 67 19.58 3.54 8.30
N LEU A 68 19.49 4.07 7.08
CA LEU A 68 20.57 3.98 6.08
C LEU A 68 21.60 5.11 6.24
N ALA A 69 21.27 6.22 6.92
CA ALA A 69 22.14 7.38 7.03
C ALA A 69 23.49 7.11 7.70
N ALA A 70 23.55 6.17 8.65
CA ALA A 70 24.76 5.84 9.40
C ALA A 70 25.70 4.87 8.65
N ASP A 71 25.22 4.23 7.59
CA ASP A 71 25.96 3.19 6.88
C ASP A 71 26.54 3.72 5.56
N LEU A 72 27.86 3.92 5.57
CA LEU A 72 28.59 4.56 4.48
C LEU A 72 29.02 3.59 3.37
N ARG A 73 28.58 2.33 3.41
CA ARG A 73 28.90 1.38 2.34
C ARG A 73 28.30 1.88 1.01
N PRO A 74 29.02 1.75 -0.13
CA PRO A 74 28.55 2.27 -1.41
C PRO A 74 27.16 1.77 -1.81
N ALA A 75 26.88 0.48 -1.63
CA ALA A 75 25.58 -0.13 -1.90
C ALA A 75 24.43 0.50 -1.08
N VAL A 76 24.69 0.78 0.20
CA VAL A 76 23.70 1.37 1.11
C VAL A 76 23.47 2.84 0.77
N SER A 77 24.54 3.58 0.48
CA SER A 77 24.45 4.98 0.03
C SER A 77 23.71 5.11 -1.31
N GLU A 78 23.93 4.18 -2.23
CA GLU A 78 23.19 4.10 -3.50
C GLU A 78 21.71 3.83 -3.26
N ALA A 79 21.40 2.81 -2.47
CA ALA A 79 20.02 2.44 -2.13
C ALA A 79 19.29 3.61 -1.46
N ARG A 80 19.93 4.28 -0.49
CA ARG A 80 19.38 5.47 0.17
C ARG A 80 18.99 6.56 -0.83
N ARG A 81 19.88 6.87 -1.78
CA ARG A 81 19.60 7.88 -2.82
C ARG A 81 18.46 7.45 -3.74
N ARG A 82 18.43 6.18 -4.16
CA ARG A 82 17.34 5.64 -4.99
C ARG A 82 15.99 5.67 -4.25
N ILE A 83 15.97 5.30 -2.97
CA ILE A 83 14.76 5.37 -2.11
C ILE A 83 14.25 6.80 -1.99
N ALA A 84 15.14 7.78 -1.77
CA ALA A 84 14.76 9.18 -1.67
C ALA A 84 14.18 9.76 -2.98
N ALA A 85 14.53 9.17 -4.12
CA ALA A 85 14.04 9.57 -5.44
C ALA A 85 12.81 8.76 -5.91
N ALA A 86 12.41 7.72 -5.18
CA ALA A 86 11.34 6.82 -5.57
C ALA A 86 9.98 7.54 -5.60
N ALA A 87 9.21 7.30 -6.66
CA ALA A 87 7.90 7.91 -6.87
C ALA A 87 6.77 7.17 -6.15
N ASP A 88 6.94 5.87 -5.90
CA ASP A 88 5.95 5.02 -5.27
C ASP A 88 6.57 3.88 -4.43
N GLY A 89 5.72 3.11 -3.76
CA GLY A 89 6.15 1.98 -2.93
C GLY A 89 6.70 0.79 -3.71
N VAL A 90 6.40 0.66 -5.00
CA VAL A 90 6.94 -0.41 -5.85
C VAL A 90 8.43 -0.15 -6.09
N GLU A 91 8.77 1.09 -6.48
CA GLU A 91 10.17 1.49 -6.69
C GLU A 91 10.99 1.35 -5.39
N VAL A 92 10.42 1.73 -4.23
CA VAL A 92 11.07 1.50 -2.93
C VAL A 92 11.29 0.00 -2.69
N GLY A 93 10.29 -0.84 -2.95
CA GLY A 93 10.37 -2.28 -2.80
C GLY A 93 11.49 -2.91 -3.63
N ASP A 94 11.59 -2.52 -4.90
CA ASP A 94 12.63 -3.01 -5.83
C ASP A 94 14.03 -2.67 -5.31
N VAL A 95 14.25 -1.43 -4.85
CA VAL A 95 15.54 -1.00 -4.28
C VAL A 95 15.89 -1.80 -3.02
N LEU A 96 14.91 -2.09 -2.17
CA LEU A 96 15.13 -2.88 -0.96
C LEU A 96 15.44 -4.33 -1.27
N VAL A 97 14.83 -4.94 -2.30
CA VAL A 97 15.17 -6.29 -2.74
C VAL A 97 16.63 -6.37 -3.19
N ASP A 98 17.07 -5.42 -4.02
CA ASP A 98 18.46 -5.32 -4.47
C ASP A 98 19.41 -5.20 -3.26
N LEU A 99 19.14 -4.24 -2.37
CA LEU A 99 19.97 -3.99 -1.19
C LEU A 99 20.05 -5.23 -0.28
N LEU A 100 18.91 -5.86 0.00
CA LEU A 100 18.85 -7.04 0.86
C LEU A 100 19.51 -8.27 0.23
N ALA A 101 19.64 -8.35 -1.10
CA ALA A 101 20.41 -9.41 -1.73
C ALA A 101 21.92 -9.25 -1.49
N GLU A 102 22.39 -8.01 -1.36
CA GLU A 102 23.82 -7.68 -1.15
C GLU A 102 24.25 -7.74 0.32
N LEU A 103 23.31 -7.54 1.26
CA LEU A 103 23.61 -7.55 2.69
C LEU A 103 23.62 -8.98 3.28
N PRO A 104 24.65 -9.35 4.06
CA PRO A 104 24.66 -10.59 4.83
C PRO A 104 23.42 -10.76 5.71
N ALA A 105 23.02 -12.01 5.96
CA ALA A 105 21.83 -12.30 6.77
C ALA A 105 21.90 -11.74 8.20
N GLN A 106 23.10 -11.64 8.78
CA GLN A 106 23.34 -11.12 10.14
C GLN A 106 23.71 -9.62 10.15
N ASP A 107 23.56 -8.93 9.03
CA ASP A 107 23.92 -7.52 8.91
C ASP A 107 22.98 -6.62 9.73
N PRO A 108 23.50 -5.72 10.58
CA PRO A 108 22.65 -4.86 11.41
C PRO A 108 21.77 -3.91 10.58
N THR A 109 22.24 -3.46 9.42
CA THR A 109 21.47 -2.60 8.51
C THR A 109 20.27 -3.36 7.95
N ARG A 110 20.46 -4.64 7.60
CA ARG A 110 19.36 -5.53 7.22
C ARG A 110 18.31 -5.64 8.32
N THR A 111 18.74 -5.87 9.57
CA THR A 111 17.80 -5.94 10.71
C THR A 111 17.04 -4.63 10.88
N ALA A 112 17.71 -3.48 10.75
CA ALA A 112 17.08 -2.17 10.86
C ALA A 112 16.05 -1.92 9.75
N VAL A 113 16.37 -2.25 8.49
CA VAL A 113 15.45 -2.18 7.35
C VAL A 113 14.20 -3.03 7.58
N HIS A 114 14.36 -4.28 8.04
CA HIS A 114 13.21 -5.13 8.39
C HIS A 114 12.34 -4.52 9.51
N GLY A 115 12.96 -3.81 10.47
CA GLY A 115 12.23 -3.06 11.48
C GLY A 115 11.36 -1.94 10.91
N VAL A 116 11.87 -1.20 9.91
CA VAL A 116 11.10 -0.17 9.20
C VAL A 116 9.93 -0.80 8.44
N LEU A 117 10.18 -1.87 7.69
CA LEU A 117 9.13 -2.57 6.93
C LEU A 117 8.01 -3.10 7.83
N ARG A 118 8.34 -3.59 9.03
CA ARG A 118 7.34 -4.01 10.00
C ARG A 118 6.47 -2.84 10.48
N ARG A 119 7.10 -1.70 10.81
CA ARG A 119 6.35 -0.49 11.22
C ARG A 119 5.46 0.03 10.11
N MET A 120 5.92 0.01 8.86
CA MET A 120 5.10 0.38 7.69
C MET A 120 3.82 -0.47 7.63
N VAL A 121 3.91 -1.79 7.84
CA VAL A 121 2.72 -2.66 7.87
C VAL A 121 1.79 -2.29 9.02
N ASP A 122 2.33 -2.00 10.21
CA ASP A 122 1.52 -1.58 11.36
C ASP A 122 0.82 -0.23 11.08
N GLU A 123 1.51 0.73 10.44
CA GLU A 123 0.98 2.03 10.02
C GLU A 123 -0.10 1.90 8.93
N GLU A 124 0.10 0.99 7.97
CA GLU A 124 -0.88 0.69 6.91
C GLU A 124 -2.17 0.13 7.51
N VAL A 125 -2.07 -0.84 8.42
CA VAL A 125 -3.24 -1.39 9.14
C VAL A 125 -3.94 -0.30 9.95
N ALA A 126 -3.19 0.56 10.65
CA ALA A 126 -3.76 1.66 11.41
C ALA A 126 -4.44 2.72 10.51
N ALA A 127 -3.89 3.00 9.33
CA ALA A 127 -4.50 3.89 8.35
C ALA A 127 -5.80 3.31 7.78
N LEU A 128 -5.86 2.00 7.55
CA LEU A 128 -7.07 1.32 7.08
C LEU A 128 -8.16 1.20 8.16
N ALA A 129 -7.76 1.14 9.43
CA ALA A 129 -8.69 1.08 10.55
C ALA A 129 -9.35 2.44 10.89
N ARG A 130 -8.74 3.56 10.49
CA ARG A 130 -9.31 4.91 10.68
C ARG A 130 -10.55 5.09 9.81
N SER A 131 -11.66 5.49 10.43
CA SER A 131 -12.90 5.71 9.67
C SER A 131 -12.81 7.00 8.85
N PRO A 132 -13.43 7.08 7.66
CA PRO A 132 -13.45 8.31 6.85
C PRO A 132 -14.00 9.54 7.57
N GLU A 133 -14.79 9.35 8.63
CA GLU A 133 -15.36 10.42 9.46
C GLU A 133 -14.35 11.06 10.41
N GLU A 134 -13.21 10.42 10.70
CA GLU A 134 -12.18 10.94 11.61
C GLU A 134 -11.19 11.89 10.93
N ASP A 135 -11.14 11.92 9.58
CA ASP A 135 -10.25 12.80 8.82
C ASP A 135 -10.86 14.19 8.52
N GLU A 136 -12.14 14.42 8.81
CA GLU A 136 -12.86 15.69 8.59
C GLU A 136 -13.00 16.56 9.87
N ALA A 137 -12.47 16.10 11.01
CA ALA A 137 -12.51 16.78 12.31
C ALA A 137 -11.19 17.47 12.67
#